data_AF-A0A0F9WDQ7-F1
#
_entry.id   AF-A0A0F9WDQ7-F1
#
_cell.length_a   1.000
_cell.length_b   1.000
_cell.length_c   1.000
_cell.angle_alpha   90.00
_cell.angle_beta   90.00
_cell.angle_gamma   90.00
#
_symmetry.space_group_name_H-M   'P 1'
#
loop_
_entity.id
_entity.type
_entity.pdbx_description
1 polymer ?
#
loop_
_entity_poly.entity_id
_entity_poly.type
_entity_poly.pdbx_seq_one_letter_code
_entity_poly.pdbx_strand_id
1 'polypeptide(L)'
;MTITKKIEIAKFNPCSEAVEFREKFKTFEESWQNCPRGDWMLWIAQRLKVDKRILTLAKGKCVETVLHLMKDDRSKAAVKAAIDYGNGLIDGDQLSAAAYDAAAADDAAAYDAYAAYAAYAAAYDDAAADD
;
A
#
# COMPACT_ATOMS: atom_id res chain seq x y z
N MET A 1 -28.91 14.58 -27.93
CA MET A 1 -27.45 14.74 -28.06
C MET A 1 -26.86 14.56 -26.67
N THR A 2 -26.55 13.31 -26.31
CA THR A 2 -26.00 13.00 -24.97
C THR A 2 -24.55 13.43 -24.98
N ILE A 3 -24.25 14.61 -24.41
CA ILE A 3 -22.86 15.00 -24.16
C ILE A 3 -22.35 14.00 -23.13
N THR A 4 -21.58 13.00 -23.58
CA THR A 4 -20.82 12.12 -22.70
C THR A 4 -19.85 13.04 -21.97
N LYS A 5 -20.19 13.40 -20.73
CA LYS A 5 -19.36 14.26 -19.89
C LYS A 5 -18.09 13.45 -19.59
N LYS A 6 -17.04 13.62 -20.40
CA LYS A 6 -15.75 12.96 -20.17
C LYS A 6 -15.21 13.48 -18.83
N ILE A 7 -15.39 12.69 -17.78
CA ILE A 7 -14.81 12.98 -16.47
C ILE A 7 -13.29 12.97 -16.57
N GLU A 8 -12.64 13.84 -15.80
CA GLU A 8 -11.23 14.23 -15.97
C GLU A 8 -10.26 13.05 -15.79
N ILE A 9 -10.68 12.06 -15.00
CA ILE A 9 -9.91 10.86 -14.68
C ILE A 9 -9.94 9.81 -15.78
N ALA A 10 -10.88 9.87 -16.75
CA ALA A 10 -11.08 8.84 -17.77
C ALA A 10 -9.83 8.59 -18.63
N LYS A 11 -9.01 9.64 -18.84
CA LYS A 11 -7.73 9.56 -19.58
C LYS A 11 -6.69 8.63 -18.93
N PHE A 12 -6.88 8.27 -17.66
CA PHE A 12 -5.99 7.38 -16.92
C PHE A 12 -6.49 5.93 -16.87
N ASN A 13 -7.60 5.63 -17.56
CA ASN A 13 -8.25 4.32 -17.56
C ASN A 13 -8.51 3.77 -16.14
N PRO A 14 -9.25 4.50 -15.29
CA PRO A 14 -9.61 4.04 -13.95
C PRO A 14 -10.58 2.85 -14.01
N CYS A 15 -10.73 2.13 -12.90
CA CYS A 15 -11.76 1.10 -12.78
C CYS A 15 -13.17 1.72 -12.88
N SER A 16 -14.16 0.92 -13.27
CA SER A 16 -15.56 1.35 -13.37
C SER A 16 -16.08 1.94 -12.05
N GLU A 17 -15.73 1.34 -10.91
CA GLU A 17 -16.13 1.85 -9.59
C GLU A 17 -15.64 3.28 -9.33
N ALA A 18 -14.40 3.61 -9.73
CA ALA A 18 -13.85 4.95 -9.56
C ALA A 18 -14.52 5.96 -10.51
N VAL A 19 -14.92 5.53 -11.71
CA VAL A 19 -15.72 6.34 -12.65
C VAL A 19 -17.09 6.64 -12.04
N GLU A 20 -17.83 5.60 -11.63
CA GLU A 20 -19.15 5.71 -11.02
C GLU A 20 -19.13 6.58 -9.76
N PHE A 21 -18.07 6.45 -8.94
CA PHE A 21 -17.89 7.30 -7.77
C PHE A 21 -17.68 8.78 -8.16
N ARG A 22 -16.78 9.05 -9.11
CA ARG A 22 -16.50 10.42 -9.57
C ARG A 22 -17.74 11.10 -10.16
N GLU A 23 -18.60 10.36 -10.84
CA GLU A 23 -19.82 10.89 -11.47
C GLU A 23 -20.89 11.36 -10.47
N LYS A 24 -20.84 10.91 -9.21
CA LYS A 24 -21.75 11.37 -8.14
C LYS A 24 -21.55 12.85 -7.77
N PHE A 25 -20.42 13.44 -8.15
CA PHE A 25 -20.04 14.79 -7.75
C PHE A 25 -19.91 15.72 -8.94
N LYS A 26 -20.18 17.02 -8.73
CA LYS A 26 -20.13 18.01 -9.81
C LYS A 26 -18.69 18.29 -10.23
N THR A 27 -17.78 18.39 -9.27
CA THR A 27 -16.37 18.76 -9.48
C THR A 27 -15.42 17.67 -9.01
N PHE A 28 -14.20 17.67 -9.55
CA PHE A 28 -13.15 16.75 -9.10
C PHE A 28 -12.81 17.00 -7.63
N GLU A 29 -12.73 18.27 -7.22
CA GLU A 29 -12.48 18.66 -5.83
C GLU A 29 -13.53 18.09 -4.87
N GLU A 30 -14.82 18.20 -5.21
CA GLU A 30 -15.90 17.65 -4.38
C GLU A 30 -15.76 16.11 -4.26
N SER A 31 -15.45 15.42 -5.35
CA SER A 31 -15.18 13.98 -5.30
C SER A 31 -13.94 13.62 -4.49
N TRP A 32 -12.90 14.45 -4.54
CA TRP A 32 -11.66 14.25 -3.79
C TRP A 32 -11.89 14.38 -2.28
N GLN A 33 -12.62 15.41 -1.85
CA GLN A 33 -12.92 15.64 -0.43
C GLN A 33 -13.83 14.57 0.18
N ASN A 34 -14.68 13.94 -0.64
CA ASN A 34 -15.61 12.90 -0.20
C ASN A 34 -15.11 11.48 -0.49
N CYS A 35 -13.90 11.30 -1.04
CA CYS A 35 -13.39 9.98 -1.41
C CYS A 35 -13.03 9.14 -0.18
N PRO A 36 -13.69 7.99 0.07
CA PRO A 36 -13.36 7.13 1.21
C PRO A 36 -12.16 6.21 0.93
N ARG A 37 -11.67 6.18 -0.31
CA ARG A 37 -10.68 5.23 -0.82
C ARG A 37 -9.33 5.91 -0.99
N GLY A 38 -8.51 5.86 0.06
CA GLY A 38 -7.15 6.43 0.03
C GLY A 38 -6.26 5.84 -1.06
N ASP A 39 -6.45 4.56 -1.42
CA ASP A 39 -5.77 3.91 -2.53
C ASP A 39 -6.08 4.56 -3.88
N TRP A 40 -7.35 4.94 -4.13
CA TRP A 40 -7.74 5.67 -5.32
C TRP A 40 -7.09 7.06 -5.38
N MET A 41 -7.05 7.74 -4.23
CA MET A 41 -6.44 9.07 -4.11
C MET A 41 -4.92 9.03 -4.36
N LEU A 42 -4.22 8.05 -3.78
CA LEU A 42 -2.79 7.84 -4.01
C LEU A 42 -2.50 7.44 -5.46
N TRP A 43 -3.34 6.61 -6.07
CA TRP A 43 -3.21 6.19 -7.45
C TRP A 43 -3.36 7.38 -8.42
N ILE A 44 -4.41 8.19 -8.28
CA ILE A 44 -4.62 9.33 -9.18
C ILE A 44 -3.53 10.40 -9.00
N ALA A 45 -3.04 10.62 -7.77
CA ALA A 45 -1.90 11.49 -7.52
C ALA A 45 -0.63 11.02 -8.26
N GLN A 46 -0.37 9.71 -8.27
CA GLN A 46 0.72 9.14 -9.05
C GLN A 46 0.54 9.37 -10.55
N ARG A 47 -0.69 9.19 -11.08
CA ARG A 47 -1.00 9.43 -12.50
C ARG A 47 -0.86 10.90 -12.90
N LEU A 48 -1.15 11.81 -11.98
CA LEU A 48 -0.96 13.25 -12.13
C LEU A 48 0.50 13.69 -11.94
N LYS A 49 1.43 12.75 -11.69
CA LYS A 49 2.86 13.02 -11.48
C LYS A 49 3.11 13.98 -10.32
N VAL A 50 2.32 13.86 -9.25
CA VAL A 50 2.63 14.53 -7.97
C VAL A 50 4.05 14.15 -7.56
N ASP A 51 4.77 15.12 -6.98
CA ASP A 51 6.14 14.94 -6.53
C ASP A 51 6.31 13.66 -5.69
N LYS A 52 7.41 12.94 -5.93
CA LYS A 52 7.67 11.65 -5.29
C LYS A 52 7.76 11.79 -3.77
N ARG A 53 8.36 12.86 -3.24
CA ARG A 53 8.45 13.07 -1.77
C ARG A 53 7.08 13.31 -1.18
N ILE A 54 6.27 14.18 -1.80
CA ILE A 54 4.89 14.43 -1.35
C ILE A 54 4.07 13.14 -1.35
N LEU A 55 4.14 12.36 -2.44
CA LEU A 55 3.38 11.12 -2.57
C LEU A 55 3.86 10.05 -1.57
N THR A 56 5.17 9.92 -1.33
CA THR A 56 5.71 8.99 -0.34
C THR A 56 5.35 9.41 1.09
N LEU A 57 5.34 10.72 1.39
CA LEU A 57 4.89 11.23 2.68
C LEU A 57 3.43 10.83 2.95
N ALA A 58 2.55 11.05 1.96
CA ALA A 58 1.14 10.69 2.07
C ALA A 58 0.96 9.19 2.33
N LYS A 59 1.70 8.33 1.62
CA LYS A 59 1.72 6.87 1.86
C LYS A 59 2.15 6.55 3.29
N GLY A 60 3.26 7.12 3.74
CA GLY A 60 3.78 6.94 5.10
C GLY A 60 2.75 7.34 6.16
N LYS A 61 2.08 8.49 5.99
CA LYS A 61 1.04 8.98 6.90
C LYS A 61 -0.23 8.13 6.91
N CYS A 62 -0.66 7.58 5.77
CA CYS A 62 -1.75 6.61 5.76
C CYS A 62 -1.41 5.37 6.60
N VAL A 63 -0.21 4.82 6.41
CA VAL A 63 0.23 3.59 7.10
C VAL A 63 0.54 3.84 8.58
N GLU A 64 1.01 5.03 8.95
CA GLU A 64 1.26 5.43 10.35
C GLU A 64 0.05 5.20 11.25
N THR A 65 -1.17 5.38 10.74
CA THR A 65 -2.42 5.17 11.50
C THR A 65 -2.61 3.72 11.96
N VAL A 66 -2.03 2.76 11.24
CA VAL A 66 -2.11 1.32 11.51
C VAL A 66 -0.76 0.73 11.94
N LEU A 67 0.23 1.58 12.26
CA LEU A 67 1.58 1.15 12.64
C LEU A 67 1.56 0.18 13.84
N HIS A 68 0.60 0.35 14.75
CA HIS A 68 0.39 -0.51 15.91
C HIS A 68 0.01 -1.96 15.56
N LEU A 69 -0.45 -2.24 14.35
CA LEU A 69 -0.75 -3.59 13.86
C LEU A 69 0.49 -4.30 13.29
N MET A 70 1.57 -3.57 13.01
CA MET A 70 2.80 -4.14 12.47
C MET A 70 3.61 -4.84 13.57
N LYS A 71 4.03 -6.07 13.32
CA LYS A 71 4.84 -6.85 14.27
C LYS A 71 6.34 -6.70 14.03
N ASP A 72 6.76 -6.79 12.77
CA ASP A 72 8.18 -6.72 12.39
C ASP A 72 8.69 -5.27 12.46
N ASP A 73 9.84 -5.08 13.11
CA ASP A 73 10.45 -3.77 13.29
C ASP A 73 11.03 -3.19 11.98
N ARG A 74 11.42 -4.04 11.02
CA ARG A 74 11.85 -3.60 9.68
C ARG A 74 10.69 -2.98 8.92
N SER A 75 9.49 -3.55 9.03
CA SER A 75 8.27 -2.96 8.46
C SER A 75 7.96 -1.59 9.07
N LYS A 76 8.08 -1.45 10.39
CA LYS A 76 7.92 -0.15 11.07
C LYS A 76 9.00 0.84 10.64
N ALA A 77 10.24 0.39 10.48
CA ALA A 77 11.36 1.21 10.02
C ALA A 77 11.14 1.74 8.58
N ALA A 78 10.59 0.91 7.69
CA ALA A 78 10.22 1.35 6.34
C ALA A 78 9.15 2.44 6.34
N VAL A 79 8.15 2.37 7.23
CA VAL A 79 7.16 3.44 7.40
C VAL A 79 7.82 4.73 7.88
N LYS A 80 8.71 4.64 8.86
CA LYS A 80 9.48 5.80 9.34
C LYS A 80 10.32 6.41 8.23
N ALA A 81 11.03 5.59 7.45
CA ALA A 81 11.84 6.04 6.32
C ALA A 81 10.99 6.76 5.25
N ALA A 82 9.79 6.26 4.95
CA ALA A 82 8.87 6.93 4.03
C ALA A 82 8.48 8.34 4.52
N ILE A 83 8.19 8.50 5.81
CA ILE A 83 7.86 9.79 6.42
C ILE A 83 9.08 10.72 6.41
N ASP A 84 10.24 10.23 6.82
CA ASP A 84 11.49 11.00 6.86
C ASP A 84 11.92 11.46 5.45
N TYR A 85 11.78 10.60 4.44
CA TYR A 85 12.01 10.96 3.04
C TYR A 85 11.03 12.04 2.58
N GLY A 86 9.76 11.90 2.95
CA GLY A 86 8.74 12.92 2.71
C GLY A 86 9.10 14.29 3.28
N ASN A 87 9.70 14.30 4.47
CA ASN A 87 10.14 15.50 5.19
C ASN A 87 11.54 16.02 4.78
N GLY A 88 12.22 15.35 3.85
CA GLY A 88 13.55 15.76 3.40
C GLY A 88 14.69 15.42 4.37
N LEU A 89 14.46 14.53 5.33
CA LEU A 89 15.45 14.11 6.35
C LEU A 89 16.38 13.01 5.85
N ILE A 90 15.92 12.21 4.88
CA ILE A 90 16.70 11.18 4.21
C ILE A 90 16.58 11.28 2.68
N ASP A 91 17.54 10.69 1.99
CA ASP A 91 17.55 10.59 0.52
C ASP A 91 16.81 9.35 -0.02
N GLY A 92 16.82 9.22 -1.35
CA GLY A 92 16.15 8.12 -2.04
C GLY A 92 16.83 6.76 -1.86
N ASP A 93 18.13 6.73 -1.59
CA ASP A 93 18.89 5.50 -1.41
C ASP A 93 18.63 4.93 -0.02
N GLN A 94 18.60 5.79 1.00
CA GLN A 94 18.20 5.44 2.36
C GLN A 94 16.73 4.95 2.42
N LEU A 95 15.82 5.59 1.68
CA LEU A 95 14.45 5.09 1.53
C LEU A 95 14.42 3.70 0.89
N SER A 96 15.21 3.50 -0.17
CA SER A 96 15.28 2.21 -0.89
C SER A 96 15.83 1.11 0.00
N ALA A 97 16.90 1.38 0.75
CA ALA A 97 17.49 0.43 1.69
C ALA A 97 16.48 -0.05 2.73
N ALA A 98 15.73 0.87 3.36
CA ALA A 98 14.70 0.50 4.32
C ALA A 98 13.57 -0.33 3.69
N ALA A 99 13.22 -0.06 2.43
CA ALA A 99 12.24 -0.87 1.70
C ALA A 99 12.75 -2.28 1.40
N TYR A 100 14.02 -2.43 1.02
CA TYR A 100 14.65 -3.74 0.81
C TYR A 100 14.71 -4.56 2.09
N ASP A 101 15.10 -3.94 3.22
CA ASP A 101 15.15 -4.62 4.52
C ASP A 101 13.77 -5.12 4.96
N ALA A 102 12.71 -4.33 4.72
CA ALA A 102 11.34 -4.74 5.00
C ALA A 102 10.86 -5.87 4.06
N ALA A 103 11.26 -5.87 2.79
CA ALA A 103 10.91 -6.97 1.87
C ALA A 103 11.54 -8.30 2.31
N ALA A 104 12.79 -8.28 2.78
CA ALA A 104 13.45 -9.46 3.35
C ALA A 104 12.75 -9.97 4.63
N ALA A 105 11.94 -9.14 5.30
CA ALA A 105 11.12 -9.57 6.42
C ALA A 105 9.95 -10.45 6.01
N ASP A 106 9.29 -10.07 4.92
CA ASP A 106 8.16 -10.80 4.36
C ASP A 106 8.60 -12.19 3.88
N ASP A 107 9.73 -12.27 3.17
CA ASP A 107 10.32 -13.53 2.74
C ASP A 107 10.64 -14.44 3.93
N ALA A 108 11.28 -13.90 4.97
CA ALA A 108 11.60 -14.68 6.19
C ALA A 108 10.34 -15.22 6.88
N ALA A 109 9.29 -14.39 7.02
CA ALA A 109 8.03 -14.81 7.60
C ALA A 109 7.32 -15.91 6.77
N ALA A 110 7.40 -15.82 5.44
CA ALA A 110 6.87 -16.84 4.55
C ALA A 110 7.61 -18.19 4.69
N TYR A 111 8.95 -18.14 4.79
CA TYR A 111 9.77 -19.33 5.04
C TYR A 111 9.45 -19.98 6.40
N ASP A 112 9.32 -19.19 7.46
CA ASP A 112 8.99 -19.69 8.81
C ASP A 112 7.60 -20.35 8.83
N ALA A 113 6.62 -19.75 8.17
CA ALA A 113 5.27 -20.33 8.06
C ALA A 113 5.28 -21.68 7.30
N TYR A 114 6.06 -21.77 6.22
CA TYR A 114 6.22 -23.01 5.48
C TYR A 114 6.91 -24.10 6.32
N ALA A 115 7.97 -23.75 7.05
CA ALA A 115 8.68 -24.66 7.95
C ALA A 115 7.77 -25.18 9.08
N ALA A 116 6.95 -24.31 9.67
CA ALA A 116 5.99 -24.69 10.70
C ALA A 116 4.93 -25.66 10.16
N TYR A 117 4.42 -25.42 8.94
CA TYR A 117 3.47 -26.33 8.30
C TYR A 117 4.09 -27.70 8.01
N ALA A 118 5.32 -27.73 7.49
CA ALA A 118 6.05 -28.97 7.24
C ALA A 118 6.30 -29.77 8.52
N ALA A 119 6.65 -29.10 9.63
CA ALA A 119 6.81 -29.74 10.92
C ALA A 119 5.49 -30.31 11.46
N TYR A 120 4.38 -29.59 11.32
CA TYR A 120 3.06 -30.07 11.71
C TYR A 120 2.63 -31.29 10.90
N ALA A 121 2.85 -31.27 9.57
CA ALA A 121 2.55 -32.41 8.71
C ALA A 121 3.36 -33.66 9.10
N ALA A 122 4.66 -33.51 9.36
CA ALA A 122 5.50 -34.61 9.82
C ALA A 122 5.04 -35.20 11.16
N ALA A 123 4.64 -34.35 12.11
CA ALA A 123 4.12 -34.82 13.41
C ALA A 123 2.76 -35.55 13.28
N TYR A 124 1.92 -35.16 12.31
CA TYR A 124 0.66 -35.84 12.04
C TYR A 124 0.88 -37.23 11.40
N ASP A 125 1.82 -37.33 10.45
CA ASP A 125 2.16 -38.61 9.83
C ASP A 125 2.77 -39.60 10.84
N ASP A 126 3.61 -39.13 11.76
CA ASP A 126 4.19 -39.94 12.85
C ASP A 126 3.09 -40.47 13.78
N ALA A 127 2.16 -39.61 14.19
CA ALA A 127 1.03 -40.00 15.04
C ALA A 127 0.06 -40.98 14.36
N ALA A 128 -0.09 -40.93 13.03
CA ALA A 128 -0.95 -41.84 12.27
C ALA A 128 -0.29 -43.21 11.98
N ALA A 129 1.02 -43.34 12.17
CA ALA A 129 1.75 -44.60 12.00
C ALA A 129 1.79 -45.48 13.26
N ASP A 130 1.41 -44.92 14.42
CA ASP A 130 1.38 -45.59 15.73
C ASP A 130 -0.01 -46.17 16.10
N ASP A 131 -1.03 -46.04 15.22
CA ASP A 131 -2.38 -46.63 15.33
C ASP A 131 -2.57 -47.84 14.39
#